data_AF-A0A8B6LV24-F1
#
_entry.id   AF-A0A8B6LV24-F1
#
_cell.length_a   1.000
_cell.length_b   1.000
_cell.length_c   1.000
_cell.angle_alpha   90.00
_cell.angle_beta   90.00
_cell.angle_gamma   90.00
#
_symmetry.space_group_name_H-M   'P 1'
#
loop_
_entity.id
_entity.type
_entity.pdbx_description
1 polymer ?
#
loop_
_entity_poly.entity_id
_entity_poly.type
_entity_poly.pdbx_seq_one_letter_code
_entity_poly.pdbx_strand_id
1 'polypeptide(L)'
;MSESELAAETKAGVDAFNKDLPSRVNATTILQSVSYTSFNKVYMYRYETTFPMDEKAQRAALVKQQCASPNLSAFMKRGITLRSLYFGPDRKMTDIEVRAADCAK
;
A
#
# COMPACT_ATOMS: atom_id res chain seq x y z
N MET A 1 6.22 -13.01 18.87
CA MET A 1 4.95 -12.41 18.40
C MET A 1 4.27 -13.42 17.51
N SER A 2 3.04 -13.78 17.82
CA SER A 2 2.22 -14.72 17.05
C SER A 2 1.65 -14.05 15.79
N GLU A 3 1.16 -14.86 14.84
CA GLU A 3 0.49 -14.31 13.65
C GLU A 3 -0.79 -13.53 13.99
N SER A 4 -1.50 -13.93 15.06
CA SER A 4 -2.69 -13.22 15.54
C SER A 4 -2.36 -11.86 16.14
N GLU A 5 -1.26 -11.75 16.89
CA GLU A 5 -0.76 -10.47 17.41
C GLU A 5 -0.37 -9.52 16.27
N LEU A 6 0.37 -10.02 15.26
CA LEU A 6 0.72 -9.23 14.07
C LEU A 6 -0.52 -8.73 13.34
N ALA A 7 -1.54 -9.59 13.17
CA ALA A 7 -2.77 -9.22 12.49
C ALA A 7 -3.56 -8.14 13.25
N ALA A 8 -3.64 -8.27 14.58
CA ALA A 8 -4.31 -7.30 15.44
C ALA A 8 -3.60 -5.94 15.44
N GLU A 9 -2.27 -5.93 15.57
CA GLU A 9 -1.45 -4.72 15.52
C GLU A 9 -1.56 -4.03 14.15
N THR A 10 -1.45 -4.80 13.06
CA THR A 10 -1.56 -4.26 11.70
C THR A 10 -2.94 -3.64 11.47
N LYS A 11 -4.00 -4.32 11.90
CA LYS A 11 -5.37 -3.81 11.80
C LYS A 11 -5.57 -2.53 12.63
N ALA A 12 -5.09 -2.50 13.87
CA ALA A 12 -5.18 -1.32 14.72
C ALA A 12 -4.43 -0.12 14.09
N GLY A 13 -3.25 -0.37 13.51
CA GLY A 13 -2.49 0.64 12.77
C GLY A 13 -3.24 1.17 11.55
N VAL A 14 -3.90 0.31 10.78
CA VAL A 14 -4.77 0.71 9.67
C VAL A 14 -5.95 1.54 10.15
N ASP A 15 -6.63 1.11 11.20
CA ASP A 15 -7.80 1.80 11.74
C ASP A 15 -7.42 3.18 12.30
N ALA A 16 -6.22 3.32 12.88
CA ALA A 16 -5.66 4.61 13.28
C ALA A 16 -5.33 5.49 12.07
N PHE A 17 -4.63 4.94 11.07
CA PHE A 17 -4.21 5.69 9.88
C PHE A 17 -5.40 6.19 9.04
N ASN A 18 -6.49 5.40 8.97
CA ASN A 18 -7.71 5.80 8.29
C ASN A 18 -8.42 7.01 8.92
N LYS A 19 -8.17 7.36 10.18
CA LYS A 19 -8.78 8.54 10.82
C LYS A 19 -8.36 9.85 10.17
N ASP A 20 -7.18 9.85 9.55
CA ASP A 20 -6.61 11.02 8.88
C ASP A 20 -6.86 11.00 7.36
N LEU A 21 -7.73 10.10 6.87
CA LEU A 21 -8.08 9.95 5.45
C LEU A 21 -9.50 10.47 5.15
N PRO A 22 -9.76 10.97 3.93
CA PRO A 22 -8.85 11.04 2.78
C PRO A 22 -7.75 12.09 2.94
N SER A 23 -6.55 11.80 2.43
CA SER A 23 -5.40 12.70 2.52
C SER A 23 -4.70 12.88 1.17
N ARG A 24 -4.26 14.11 0.89
CA ARG A 24 -3.60 14.46 -0.35
C ARG A 24 -2.14 14.02 -0.31
N VAL A 25 -1.76 13.13 -1.23
CA VAL A 25 -0.36 12.64 -1.35
C VAL A 25 0.47 13.60 -2.19
N ASN A 26 -0.11 14.12 -3.27
CA ASN A 26 0.51 15.10 -4.16
C ASN A 26 -0.57 15.93 -4.88
N ALA A 27 -0.18 16.79 -5.83
CA ALA A 27 -1.11 17.66 -6.57
C ALA A 27 -2.23 16.91 -7.31
N THR A 28 -2.02 15.64 -7.64
CA THR A 28 -2.88 14.83 -8.51
C THR A 28 -3.44 13.57 -7.86
N THR A 29 -2.95 13.18 -6.68
CA THR A 29 -3.27 11.91 -6.04
C THR A 29 -3.76 12.11 -4.61
N ILE A 30 -4.89 11.48 -4.29
CA ILE A 30 -5.50 11.44 -2.96
C ILE A 30 -5.49 9.99 -2.49
N LEU A 31 -4.97 9.74 -1.29
CA LEU A 31 -5.14 8.46 -0.60
C LEU A 31 -6.52 8.48 0.07
N GLN A 32 -7.41 7.61 -0.38
CA GLN A 32 -8.80 7.52 0.08
C GLN A 32 -8.93 6.64 1.32
N SER A 33 -8.29 5.47 1.31
CA SER A 33 -8.36 4.53 2.42
C SER A 33 -7.18 3.58 2.43
N VAL A 34 -7.00 2.94 3.58
CA VAL A 34 -6.11 1.81 3.76
C VAL A 34 -6.88 0.66 4.40
N SER A 35 -6.52 -0.57 4.07
CA SER A 35 -7.14 -1.76 4.65
C SER A 35 -6.10 -2.86 4.83
N TYR A 36 -6.33 -3.76 5.78
CA TYR A 36 -5.54 -4.97 5.95
C TYR A 36 -6.45 -6.18 6.01
N THR A 37 -6.09 -7.23 5.27
CA THR A 37 -6.78 -8.52 5.29
C THR A 37 -5.80 -9.58 5.78
N SER A 38 -6.10 -10.18 6.93
CA SER A 38 -5.22 -11.17 7.58
C SER A 38 -5.17 -12.52 6.86
N PHE A 39 -6.28 -12.94 6.23
CA PHE A 39 -6.38 -14.22 5.54
C PHE A 39 -5.37 -14.38 4.40
N ASN A 40 -5.21 -13.33 3.58
CA ASN A 40 -4.26 -13.30 2.45
C ASN A 40 -3.03 -12.42 2.73
N LYS A 41 -2.90 -11.89 3.95
CA LYS A 41 -1.83 -10.97 4.38
C LYS A 41 -1.62 -9.81 3.40
N VAL A 42 -2.69 -9.15 2.98
CA VAL A 42 -2.62 -8.00 2.08
C VAL A 42 -2.87 -6.70 2.84
N TYR A 43 -1.93 -5.78 2.74
CA TYR A 43 -2.07 -4.39 3.19
C TYR A 43 -2.33 -3.52 1.95
N MET A 44 -3.56 -3.03 1.81
CA MET A 44 -4.04 -2.38 0.60
C MET A 44 -4.22 -0.88 0.81
N TYR A 45 -3.66 -0.09 -0.10
CA TYR A 45 -3.86 1.35 -0.22
C TYR A 45 -4.79 1.64 -1.40
N ARG A 46 -5.79 2.49 -1.20
CA ARG A 46 -6.70 2.94 -2.25
C ARG A 46 -6.48 4.42 -2.54
N TYR A 47 -6.15 4.73 -3.79
CA TYR A 47 -5.89 6.08 -4.26
C TYR A 47 -6.87 6.49 -5.35
N GLU A 48 -7.18 7.78 -5.40
CA GLU A 48 -7.78 8.44 -6.56
C GLU A 48 -6.75 9.35 -7.20
N THR A 49 -6.67 9.33 -8.53
CA THR A 49 -5.78 10.17 -9.32
C THR A 49 -6.54 10.91 -10.41
N THR A 50 -6.18 12.17 -10.66
CA THR A 50 -6.76 12.99 -11.73
C THR A 50 -6.07 12.78 -13.08
N PHE A 51 -4.94 12.07 -13.13
CA PHE A 51 -4.17 11.80 -14.34
C PHE A 51 -4.01 10.29 -14.59
N PRO A 52 -3.95 9.86 -15.86
CA PRO A 52 -3.53 8.51 -16.22
C PRO A 52 -2.17 8.18 -15.61
N MET A 53 -2.02 6.95 -15.14
CA MET A 53 -0.81 6.49 -14.49
C MET A 53 0.12 5.77 -15.46
N ASP A 54 1.40 6.10 -15.44
CA ASP A 54 2.43 5.20 -15.94
C ASP A 54 2.70 4.13 -14.87
N GLU A 55 2.11 2.96 -15.05
CA GLU A 55 2.22 1.83 -14.12
C GLU A 55 3.69 1.45 -13.86
N LYS A 56 4.55 1.47 -14.89
CA LYS A 56 5.94 1.05 -14.76
C LYS A 56 6.73 2.05 -13.92
N ALA A 57 6.54 3.34 -14.17
CA ALA A 57 7.16 4.39 -13.38
C ALA A 57 6.65 4.38 -11.93
N GLN A 58 5.34 4.23 -11.74
CA GLN A 58 4.74 4.17 -10.41
C GLN A 58 5.21 2.94 -9.62
N ARG A 59 5.29 1.78 -10.26
CA ARG A 59 5.81 0.56 -9.62
C ARG A 59 7.25 0.75 -9.17
N ALA A 60 8.11 1.32 -10.00
CA ALA A 60 9.50 1.59 -9.63
C ALA A 60 9.61 2.54 -8.41
N ALA A 61 8.77 3.58 -8.37
CA ALA A 61 8.71 4.51 -7.25
C ALA A 61 8.22 3.83 -5.96
N LEU A 62 7.16 3.02 -6.04
CA LEU A 62 6.60 2.28 -4.90
C LEU A 62 7.60 1.27 -4.34
N VAL A 63 8.26 0.47 -5.19
CA VAL A 63 9.30 -0.46 -4.76
C VAL A 63 10.39 0.28 -3.99
N LYS A 64 10.91 1.38 -4.57
CA LYS A 64 11.94 2.19 -3.91
C LYS A 64 11.48 2.71 -2.54
N GLN A 65 10.28 3.30 -2.46
CA GLN A 65 9.77 3.89 -1.23
C GLN A 65 9.47 2.84 -0.15
N GLN A 66 8.81 1.74 -0.52
CA GLN A 66 8.35 0.74 0.43
C GLN A 66 9.50 -0.14 0.93
N CYS A 67 10.47 -0.45 0.07
CA CYS A 67 11.67 -1.18 0.47
C CYS A 67 12.60 -0.34 1.36
N ALA A 68 12.65 0.99 1.16
CA ALA A 68 13.42 1.91 2.00
C ALA A 68 12.78 2.19 3.37
N SER A 69 11.48 1.92 3.54
CA SER A 69 10.78 2.10 4.82
C SER A 69 11.05 0.90 5.75
N PRO A 70 11.65 1.09 6.94
CA PRO A 70 11.93 0.00 7.86
C PRO A 70 10.67 -0.78 8.26
N ASN A 71 9.56 -0.07 8.50
CA ASN A 71 8.29 -0.66 8.91
C ASN A 71 7.67 -1.50 7.79
N LEU A 72 7.60 -0.95 6.57
CA LEU A 72 7.01 -1.65 5.43
C LEU A 72 7.88 -2.83 4.97
N SER A 73 9.20 -2.67 5.00
CA SER A 73 10.15 -3.76 4.78
C SER A 73 9.97 -4.89 5.80
N ALA A 74 9.77 -4.55 7.09
CA ALA A 74 9.48 -5.54 8.12
C ALA A 74 8.15 -6.27 7.90
N PHE A 75 7.10 -5.57 7.45
CA PHE A 75 5.82 -6.20 7.06
C PHE A 75 6.02 -7.19 5.91
N MET A 76 6.72 -6.78 4.85
CA MET A 76 7.00 -7.65 3.71
C MET A 76 7.81 -8.89 4.11
N LYS A 77 8.82 -8.74 4.99
CA LYS A 77 9.59 -9.88 5.53
C LYS A 77 8.73 -10.88 6.33
N ARG A 78 7.58 -10.44 6.85
CA ARG A 78 6.59 -11.28 7.54
C ARG A 78 5.54 -11.87 6.59
N GLY A 79 5.73 -11.73 5.28
CA GLY A 79 4.86 -12.28 4.24
C GLY A 79 3.67 -11.39 3.89
N ILE A 80 3.63 -10.14 4.35
CA ILE A 80 2.58 -9.19 3.97
C ILE A 80 2.87 -8.63 2.58
N THR A 81 1.88 -8.67 1.68
CA THR A 81 1.94 -8.01 0.38
C THR A 81 1.39 -6.59 0.50
N LEU A 82 2.15 -5.61 0.01
CA LEU A 82 1.71 -4.22 -0.08
C LEU A 82 1.07 -4.00 -1.44
N ARG A 83 -0.22 -3.67 -1.47
CA ARG A 83 -1.00 -3.49 -2.71
C ARG A 83 -1.49 -2.06 -2.83
N SER A 84 -1.27 -1.43 -3.97
CA SER A 84 -1.69 -0.06 -4.25
C SER A 84 -2.66 -0.04 -5.42
N LEU A 85 -3.91 0.34 -5.14
CA LEU A 85 -4.97 0.47 -6.13
C LEU A 85 -5.16 1.94 -6.47
N TYR A 86 -4.91 2.31 -7.72
CA TYR A 86 -5.13 3.66 -8.22
C TYR A 86 -6.33 3.70 -9.15
N PHE A 87 -7.31 4.53 -8.82
CA PHE A 87 -8.49 4.78 -9.63
C PHE A 87 -8.28 6.07 -10.42
N GLY A 88 -8.12 5.94 -11.75
CA GLY A 88 -7.89 7.04 -12.67
C GLY A 88 -9.17 7.69 -13.22
N PRO A 89 -9.03 8.81 -13.94
CA PRO A 89 -10.18 9.58 -14.47
C PRO A 89 -11.00 8.81 -15.51
N ASP A 90 -10.39 7.86 -16.21
CA ASP A 90 -11.04 6.99 -17.21
C ASP A 90 -11.69 5.74 -16.59
N ARG A 91 -11.86 5.73 -15.26
CA ARG A 91 -12.30 4.57 -14.46
C ARG A 91 -11.38 3.36 -14.58
N LYS A 92 -10.18 3.49 -15.17
CA LYS A 92 -9.20 2.41 -15.13
C LYS A 92 -8.60 2.33 -13.74
N MET A 93 -8.51 1.09 -13.28
CA MET A 93 -7.81 0.75 -12.06
C MET A 93 -6.40 0.29 -12.43
N THR A 94 -5.38 0.90 -11.85
CA THR A 94 -4.00 0.39 -11.87
C THR A 94 -3.74 -0.31 -10.54
N ASP A 95 -3.29 -1.55 -10.59
CA ASP A 95 -3.09 -2.41 -9.43
C ASP A 95 -1.64 -2.83 -9.35
N ILE A 96 -0.95 -2.36 -8.32
CA ILE A 96 0.49 -2.57 -8.15
C ILE A 96 0.73 -3.28 -6.83
N GLU A 97 1.36 -4.46 -6.91
CA GLU A 97 1.83 -5.20 -5.74
C GLU A 97 3.34 -5.07 -5.58
N VAL A 98 3.76 -4.92 -4.33
CA VAL A 98 5.15 -4.97 -3.89
C VAL A 98 5.27 -6.01 -2.78
N ARG A 99 6.22 -6.91 -2.96
CA ARG A 99 6.52 -8.03 -2.06
C ARG A 99 7.97 -7.98 -1.61
N ALA A 100 8.32 -8.78 -0.60
CA ALA A 100 9.71 -8.88 -0.12
C ALA A 100 10.73 -9.18 -1.23
N ALA A 101 10.34 -9.98 -2.23
CA ALA A 101 11.19 -10.30 -3.38
C ALA A 101 11.53 -9.09 -4.26
N ASP A 102 10.67 -8.06 -4.29
CA ASP A 102 10.94 -6.82 -5.04
C ASP A 102 12.04 -5.97 -4.39
N CYS A 103 12.30 -6.17 -3.10
CA CYS A 103 13.32 -5.44 -2.33
C CYS A 103 14.72 -6.08 -2.36
N ALA A 104 14.86 -7.29 -2.90
CA ALA A 104 16.10 -8.06 -2.87
C ALA A 104 17.12 -7.66 -3.96
N LYS A 105 17.16 -6.37 -4.33
CA LYS A 105 18.05 -5.82 -5.38
C LYS A 105 19.20 -5.02 -4.79
#